data_AF-A0A1E5V2D4-F1
#
_entry.id   AF-A0A1E5V2D4-F1
#
_cell.length_a   1.000
_cell.length_b   1.000
_cell.length_c   1.000
_cell.angle_alpha   90.00
_cell.angle_beta   90.00
_cell.angle_gamma   90.00
#
_symmetry.space_group_name_H-M   'P 1'
#
loop_
_entity.id
_entity.type
_entity.pdbx_description
1 polymer ?
#
loop_
_entity_poly.entity_id
_entity_poly.type
_entity_poly.pdbx_seq_one_letter_code
_entity_poly.pdbx_strand_id
1 'polypeptide(L)'
;MLTLLRVLKEAGLTGVKVLWTFFERRVQPLKARARPLYRYTGIDDPTRASPEVLAPLEVRSRVWTVIKQSKDVQDDIDELDCHEAGHAPELAARREGHDPPVALRARLYYSPLPEDRDTRATNRAENERLWALSL
;
A
#
# COMPACT_ATOMS: atom_id res chain seq x y z
N MET A 1 -16.84 0.92 25.18
CA MET A 1 -15.68 0.73 24.27
C MET A 1 -15.02 2.05 23.88
N LEU A 2 -15.76 3.04 23.36
CA LEU A 2 -15.20 4.36 22.98
C LEU A 2 -14.65 5.16 24.17
N THR A 3 -15.20 4.99 25.36
CA THR A 3 -14.72 5.59 26.62
C THR A 3 -13.31 5.11 27.00
N LEU A 4 -13.05 3.80 26.89
CA LEU A 4 -11.73 3.21 27.10
C LEU A 4 -10.70 3.70 26.07
N LEU A 5 -11.10 3.82 24.80
CA LEU A 5 -10.22 4.36 23.76
C LEU A 5 -9.85 5.82 24.02
N ARG A 6 -10.77 6.61 24.57
CA ARG A 6 -10.51 8.01 24.96
C ARG A 6 -9.42 8.08 26.02
N VAL A 7 -9.53 7.28 27.09
CA VAL A 7 -8.52 7.20 28.15
C VAL A 7 -7.15 6.81 27.58
N LEU A 8 -7.11 5.84 26.66
CA LEU A 8 -5.87 5.43 26.01
C LEU A 8 -5.28 6.53 25.12
N LYS A 9 -6.12 7.27 24.39
CA LYS A 9 -5.67 8.42 23.59
C LYS A 9 -5.14 9.54 24.48
N GLU A 10 -5.80 9.85 25.58
CA GLU A 10 -5.35 10.83 26.59
C GLU A 10 -4.02 10.39 27.24
N ALA A 11 -3.82 9.08 27.44
CA ALA A 11 -2.54 8.49 27.85
C ALA A 11 -1.48 8.43 26.73
N GLY A 12 -1.76 9.02 25.56
CA GLY A 12 -0.83 9.16 24.46
C GLY A 12 -0.72 7.95 23.54
N LEU A 13 -1.78 7.14 23.40
CA LEU A 13 -1.87 6.13 22.35
C LEU A 13 -2.00 6.82 20.98
N THR A 14 -1.01 6.59 20.11
CA THR A 14 -0.96 7.12 18.74
C THR A 14 -0.97 5.99 17.72
N GLY A 15 -1.32 6.31 16.47
CA GLY A 15 -1.20 5.36 15.36
C GLY A 15 0.22 4.80 15.20
N VAL A 16 1.25 5.61 15.48
CA VAL A 16 2.65 5.17 15.47
C VAL A 16 2.93 4.10 16.51
N LYS A 17 2.43 4.26 17.74
CA LYS A 17 2.56 3.23 18.79
C LYS A 17 1.82 1.95 18.40
N VAL A 18 0.64 2.06 17.80
CA VAL A 18 -0.11 0.90 17.30
C VAL A 18 0.70 0.18 16.21
N LEU A 19 1.24 0.92 15.24
CA LEU A 19 2.05 0.36 14.16
C LEU A 19 3.34 -0.31 14.70
N TRP A 20 3.98 0.32 15.67
CA TRP A 20 5.14 -0.25 16.38
C TRP A 20 4.78 -1.63 16.96
N THR A 21 3.67 -1.74 17.68
CA THR A 21 3.25 -3.02 18.28
C THR A 21 2.98 -4.11 17.23
N PHE A 22 2.46 -3.76 16.05
CA PHE A 22 2.27 -4.71 14.96
C PHE A 22 3.61 -5.27 14.46
N PHE A 23 4.59 -4.42 14.22
CA PHE A 23 5.91 -4.85 13.74
C PHE A 23 6.69 -5.63 14.80
N GLU A 24 6.72 -5.13 16.04
CA GLU A 24 7.42 -5.79 17.16
C GLU A 24 6.86 -7.20 17.41
N ARG A 25 5.53 -7.35 17.38
CA ARG A 25 4.86 -8.64 17.59
C ARG A 25 4.78 -9.50 16.31
N ARG A 26 5.30 -8.99 15.18
CA ARG A 26 5.23 -9.64 13.86
C ARG A 26 3.80 -10.00 13.44
N VAL A 27 2.82 -9.16 13.78
CA VAL A 27 1.41 -9.37 13.45
C VAL A 27 1.02 -8.50 12.28
N GLN A 28 0.43 -9.11 11.25
CA GLN A 28 -0.09 -8.39 10.10
C GLN A 28 -1.39 -7.65 10.46
N PRO A 29 -1.48 -6.32 10.22
CA PRO A 29 -2.67 -5.55 10.58
C PRO A 29 -3.95 -6.06 9.91
N LEU A 30 -3.88 -6.38 8.61
CA LEU A 30 -5.03 -6.72 7.77
C LEU A 30 -5.23 -8.24 7.57
N LYS A 31 -4.51 -9.08 8.31
CA LYS A 31 -4.68 -10.54 8.23
C LYS A 31 -5.68 -11.02 9.28
N ALA A 32 -6.52 -11.99 8.90
CA ALA A 32 -7.37 -12.71 9.84
C ALA A 32 -6.51 -13.28 10.99
N ARG A 33 -7.01 -13.12 12.22
CA ARG A 33 -6.27 -13.48 13.43
C ARG A 33 -7.01 -14.59 14.16
N ALA A 34 -6.27 -15.58 14.63
CA ALA A 34 -6.83 -16.62 15.49
C ALA A 34 -7.31 -16.06 16.83
N ARG A 35 -6.66 -14.98 17.29
CA ARG A 35 -7.00 -14.27 18.53
C ARG A 35 -6.94 -12.76 18.34
N PRO A 36 -7.77 -11.99 19.05
CA PRO A 36 -7.61 -10.55 19.12
C PRO A 36 -6.22 -10.18 19.66
N LEU A 37 -5.63 -9.08 19.17
CA LEU A 37 -4.25 -8.68 19.52
C LEU A 37 -4.03 -8.42 21.02
N TYR A 38 -5.08 -8.02 21.74
CA TYR A 38 -5.01 -7.82 23.18
C TYR A 38 -4.85 -9.13 23.97
N ARG A 39 -5.07 -10.30 23.34
CA ARG A 39 -4.81 -11.64 23.87
C ARG A 39 -3.56 -12.29 23.26
N TYR A 40 -2.63 -11.48 22.74
CA TYR A 40 -1.40 -11.97 22.14
C TYR A 40 -0.58 -12.78 23.14
N THR A 41 -0.21 -14.01 22.78
CA THR A 41 0.49 -14.94 23.69
C THR A 41 2.01 -14.96 23.54
N GLY A 42 2.59 -14.07 22.73
CA GLY A 42 4.03 -13.99 22.56
C GLY A 42 4.55 -14.76 21.34
N ILE A 43 5.68 -15.43 21.49
CA ILE A 43 6.36 -16.14 20.40
C ILE A 43 5.51 -17.29 19.86
N ASP A 44 4.78 -17.98 20.74
CA ASP A 44 3.91 -19.11 20.37
C ASP A 44 2.52 -18.68 19.87
N ASP A 45 2.30 -17.38 19.65
CA ASP A 45 1.02 -16.91 19.12
C ASP A 45 0.86 -17.34 17.65
N PRO A 46 -0.23 -18.06 17.29
CA PRO A 46 -0.45 -18.52 15.92
C PRO A 46 -0.65 -17.38 14.91
N THR A 47 -0.93 -16.17 15.39
CA THR A 47 -1.06 -14.96 14.58
C THR A 47 0.30 -14.32 14.27
N ARG A 48 1.37 -14.75 14.95
CA ARG A 48 2.73 -14.26 14.74
C ARG A 48 3.27 -14.78 13.40
N ALA A 49 3.71 -13.87 12.53
CA ALA A 49 4.16 -14.23 11.19
C ALA A 49 5.58 -14.84 11.14
N SER A 50 6.41 -14.59 12.16
CA SER A 50 7.75 -15.16 12.27
C SER A 50 8.17 -15.26 13.74
N PRO A 51 8.84 -16.34 14.17
CA PRO A 51 9.36 -16.47 15.54
C PRO A 51 10.50 -15.48 15.84
N GLU A 52 11.16 -14.96 14.80
CA GLU A 52 12.26 -14.02 14.93
C GLU A 52 11.82 -12.72 15.65
N VAL A 53 12.67 -12.24 16.56
CA VAL A 53 12.48 -10.98 17.27
C VAL A 53 13.22 -9.88 16.53
N LEU A 54 12.52 -8.79 16.22
CA LEU A 54 13.14 -7.65 15.56
C LEU A 54 13.92 -6.80 16.57
N ALA A 55 15.10 -6.35 16.16
CA ALA A 55 15.82 -5.31 16.89
C ALA A 55 14.99 -4.01 16.89
N PRO A 56 15.01 -3.21 17.98
CA PRO A 56 14.25 -1.97 18.05
C PRO A 56 14.52 -0.99 16.89
N LEU A 57 15.76 -0.97 16.39
CA LEU A 57 16.14 -0.13 15.24
C LEU A 57 15.44 -0.58 13.95
N GLU A 58 15.26 -1.89 13.77
CA GLU A 58 14.56 -2.44 12.61
C GLU A 58 13.05 -2.15 12.70
N VAL A 59 12.46 -2.32 13.89
CA VAL A 59 11.05 -1.94 14.12
C VAL A 59 10.84 -0.47 13.76
N ARG A 60 11.73 0.40 14.24
CA ARG A 60 11.71 1.84 13.91
C ARG A 60 11.81 2.08 12.41
N SER A 61 12.72 1.39 11.72
CA SER A 61 12.90 1.50 10.27
C SER A 61 11.60 1.15 9.51
N ARG A 62 10.97 0.02 9.87
CA ARG A 62 9.72 -0.43 9.26
C ARG A 62 8.55 0.52 9.52
N VAL A 63 8.42 1.02 10.76
CA VAL A 63 7.43 2.04 11.14
C VAL A 63 7.62 3.31 10.31
N TRP A 64 8.86 3.77 10.17
CA TRP A 64 9.20 4.95 9.39
C TRP A 64 8.86 4.80 7.91
N THR A 65 9.12 3.63 7.31
CA THR A 65 8.76 3.33 5.92
C THR A 65 7.27 3.48 5.67
N VAL A 66 6.41 2.94 6.54
CA VAL A 66 4.94 3.05 6.38
C VAL A 66 4.47 4.50 6.54
N ILE A 67 5.03 5.24 7.50
CA ILE A 67 4.66 6.65 7.70
C ILE A 67 5.06 7.49 6.48
N LYS A 68 6.24 7.24 5.90
CA LYS A 68 6.64 7.90 4.65
C LYS A 68 5.71 7.59 3.50
N GLN A 69 5.40 6.31 3.30
CA GLN A 69 4.45 5.88 2.27
C GLN A 69 3.09 6.56 2.44
N SER A 70 2.60 6.77 3.67
CA SER A 70 1.33 7.49 3.89
C SER A 70 1.40 8.97 3.51
N LYS A 71 2.59 9.58 3.55
CA LYS A 71 2.78 10.95 3.08
C LYS A 71 2.79 10.98 1.55
N ASP A 72 3.55 10.06 0.95
CA ASP A 72 3.62 9.94 -0.51
C ASP A 72 2.21 9.68 -1.10
N VAL A 73 1.40 8.85 -0.45
CA VAL A 73 -0.02 8.62 -0.83
C VAL A 73 -0.88 9.88 -0.69
N GLN A 74 -0.62 10.73 0.31
CA GLN A 74 -1.35 12.00 0.41
C GLN A 74 -0.98 12.91 -0.75
N ASP A 75 0.30 12.99 -1.10
CA ASP A 75 0.78 13.75 -2.25
C ASP A 75 0.13 13.21 -3.56
N ASP A 76 0.00 11.88 -3.72
CA ASP A 76 -0.69 11.25 -4.86
C ASP A 76 -2.21 11.58 -4.89
N ILE A 77 -2.87 11.60 -3.72
CA ILE A 77 -4.29 11.98 -3.60
C ILE A 77 -4.47 13.45 -3.96
N ASP A 78 -3.59 14.33 -3.46
CA ASP A 78 -3.64 15.75 -3.77
C ASP A 78 -3.43 15.98 -5.28
N GLU A 79 -2.57 15.19 -5.94
CA GLU A 79 -2.39 15.20 -7.41
C GLU A 79 -3.68 14.76 -8.14
N LEU A 80 -4.31 13.67 -7.70
CA LEU A 80 -5.59 13.20 -8.24
C LEU A 80 -6.70 14.24 -8.11
N ASP A 81 -6.81 14.89 -6.95
CA ASP A 81 -7.80 15.94 -6.68
C ASP A 81 -7.57 17.17 -7.58
N CYS A 82 -6.31 17.54 -7.84
CA CYS A 82 -5.97 18.61 -8.79
C CYS A 82 -6.40 18.27 -10.22
N HIS A 83 -6.22 17.02 -10.64
CA HIS A 83 -6.69 16.55 -11.94
C HIS A 83 -8.21 16.56 -12.06
N GLU A 84 -8.93 16.11 -11.02
CA GLU A 84 -10.39 16.13 -11.00
C GLU A 84 -10.96 17.56 -11.04
N ALA A 85 -10.32 18.50 -10.33
CA ALA A 85 -10.68 19.92 -10.33
C ALA A 85 -10.37 20.64 -11.66
N GLY A 86 -9.78 19.96 -12.65
CA GLY A 86 -9.35 20.56 -13.92
C GLY A 86 -8.12 21.46 -13.78
N HIS A 87 -7.46 21.43 -12.62
CA HIS A 87 -6.18 22.08 -12.35
C HIS A 87 -5.02 21.17 -12.75
N ALA A 88 -5.13 20.50 -13.90
CA ALA A 88 -4.00 19.81 -14.47
C ALA A 88 -2.86 20.84 -14.62
N PRO A 89 -1.64 20.55 -14.14
CA PRO A 89 -0.48 21.35 -14.51
C PRO A 89 -0.51 21.49 -16.02
N GLU A 90 -0.48 22.71 -16.53
CA GLU A 90 -0.40 22.95 -17.96
C GLU A 90 0.81 22.14 -18.45
N LEU A 91 0.54 21.02 -19.14
CA LEU A 91 1.57 20.25 -19.79
C LEU A 91 2.14 21.22 -20.80
N ALA A 92 3.24 21.88 -20.41
CA ALA A 92 3.92 22.86 -21.22
C ALA A 92 3.98 22.25 -22.62
N ALA A 93 3.20 22.83 -23.53
CA ALA A 93 2.94 22.27 -24.84
C ALA A 93 4.30 21.86 -25.39
N ARG A 94 4.47 20.55 -25.67
CA ARG A 94 5.72 19.95 -26.12
C ARG A 94 6.35 20.91 -27.12
N ARG A 95 7.37 21.66 -26.69
CA ARG A 95 8.10 22.54 -27.59
C ARG A 95 8.87 21.59 -28.49
N GLU A 96 8.37 21.48 -29.72
CA GLU A 96 8.99 20.78 -30.83
C GLU A 96 10.49 21.10 -30.83
N GLY A 97 11.32 20.11 -30.49
CA GLY A 97 12.75 20.12 -30.81
C GLY A 97 13.78 20.20 -29.68
N HIS A 98 13.42 20.36 -28.40
CA HIS A 98 14.46 20.53 -27.36
C HIS A 98 14.20 19.84 -26.01
N ASP A 99 14.07 18.51 -26.01
CA ASP A 99 14.35 17.73 -24.79
C ASP A 99 15.55 16.80 -25.01
N PRO A 100 16.60 16.85 -24.17
CA PRO A 100 17.55 15.76 -24.06
C PRO A 100 16.79 14.51 -23.58
N PRO A 101 17.27 13.29 -23.85
CA PRO A 101 16.56 12.09 -23.45
C PRO A 101 16.46 12.04 -21.92
N VAL A 102 15.31 12.50 -21.39
CA VAL A 102 14.90 12.18 -20.03
C VAL A 102 14.64 10.69 -20.05
N ALA A 103 15.64 9.94 -19.61
CA ALA A 103 15.47 8.57 -19.20
C ALA A 103 14.46 8.61 -18.05
N LEU A 104 13.18 8.47 -18.39
CA LEU A 104 12.15 8.08 -17.44
C LEU A 104 12.65 6.77 -16.82
N ARG A 105 13.30 6.87 -15.66
CA ARG A 105 13.50 5.74 -14.76
C ARG A 105 12.16 5.40 -14.13
N ALA A 106 11.15 5.13 -14.96
CA ALA A 106 10.12 4.19 -14.62
C ALA A 106 10.89 2.87 -14.43
N ARG A 107 11.10 2.48 -13.17
CA ARG A 107 11.45 1.09 -12.87
C ARG A 107 10.22 0.26 -13.26
N LEU A 108 10.11 -0.04 -14.55
CA LEU A 108 9.20 -1.04 -15.07
C LEU A 108 9.68 -2.38 -14.51
N TYR A 109 9.15 -2.76 -13.34
CA TYR A 109 9.37 -4.08 -12.74
C TYR A 109 8.66 -5.21 -13.52
N TYR A 110 8.03 -4.87 -14.64
CA TYR A 110 7.43 -5.81 -15.56
C TYR A 110 7.91 -5.49 -16.97
N SER A 111 8.38 -6.52 -17.67
CA SER A 111 8.51 -6.47 -19.12
C SER A 111 7.13 -6.14 -19.71
N PRO A 112 7.02 -5.20 -20.68
CA PRO A 112 5.79 -5.03 -21.43
C PRO A 112 5.37 -6.40 -21.98
N LEU A 113 4.13 -6.81 -21.67
CA LEU A 113 3.55 -8.05 -22.20
C LEU A 113 3.65 -7.98 -23.74
N PRO A 114 4.08 -9.04 -24.44
CA PRO A 114 4.09 -9.02 -25.91
C PRO A 114 2.67 -8.76 -26.40
N GLU A 115 2.47 -7.58 -27.00
CA GLU A 115 1.20 -7.19 -27.61
C GLU A 115 1.05 -7.91 -28.95
N ASP A 116 0.70 -9.19 -28.90
CA ASP A 116 0.14 -9.83 -30.08
C ASP A 116 -1.32 -9.37 -30.20
N ARG A 117 -1.67 -8.65 -31.28
CA ARG A 117 -3.01 -8.05 -31.48
C ARG A 117 -4.14 -9.08 -31.32
N ASP A 118 -3.86 -10.34 -31.62
CA ASP A 118 -4.81 -11.44 -31.58
C ASP A 118 -5.11 -11.92 -30.15
N THR A 119 -4.16 -11.77 -29.21
CA THR A 119 -4.35 -12.18 -27.80
C THR A 119 -5.36 -11.31 -27.06
N ARG A 120 -5.43 -10.01 -27.37
CA ARG A 120 -6.37 -9.08 -26.70
C ARG A 120 -7.82 -9.40 -27.04
N ALA A 121 -8.09 -9.74 -28.30
CA ALA A 121 -9.43 -10.14 -28.74
C ALA A 121 -9.84 -11.49 -28.14
N THR A 122 -8.91 -12.44 -28.10
CA THR A 122 -9.12 -13.78 -27.53
C THR A 122 -9.44 -13.72 -26.04
N ASN A 123 -8.65 -12.96 -25.27
CA ASN A 123 -8.87 -12.79 -23.83
C ASN A 123 -10.20 -12.08 -23.51
N ARG A 124 -10.62 -11.13 -24.38
CA ARG A 124 -11.93 -10.47 -24.24
C ARG A 124 -13.06 -11.48 -24.43
N ALA A 125 -13.01 -12.28 -25.49
CA ALA A 125 -14.02 -13.28 -25.80
C ALA A 125 -14.10 -14.37 -24.72
N GLU A 126 -12.96 -14.82 -24.19
CA GLU A 126 -12.94 -15.77 -23.07
C GLU A 126 -13.55 -15.18 -21.80
N ASN A 127 -13.21 -13.92 -21.47
CA ASN A 127 -13.78 -13.27 -20.29
C ASN A 127 -15.31 -13.10 -20.43
N GLU A 128 -15.81 -12.67 -21.59
CA GLU A 128 -17.25 -12.57 -21.86
C GLU A 128 -17.95 -13.94 -21.74
N ARG A 129 -17.32 -15.01 -22.23
CA ARG A 129 -17.82 -16.39 -22.07
C ARG A 129 -17.87 -16.83 -20.60
N LEU A 130 -16.83 -16.53 -19.83
CA LEU A 130 -16.77 -16.85 -18.39
C LEU A 130 -17.85 -16.10 -17.60
N TRP A 131 -18.09 -14.85 -17.95
CA TRP A 131 -19.18 -14.05 -17.38
C TRP A 131 -20.55 -14.63 -17.68
N ALA A 132 -20.79 -15.08 -18.92
CA ALA A 132 -22.05 -15.73 -19.31
C ALA A 132 -22.29 -17.08 -18.62
N LEU A 133 -21.23 -17.80 -18.25
CA LEU A 133 -21.32 -19.08 -17.51
C LEU A 133 -21.47 -18.91 -15.99
N SER A 134 -21.30 -17.68 -15.49
CA SER A 134 -21.40 -17.35 -14.06
C SER A 134 -22.77 -16.76 -13.68
N LEU A 135 -23.75 -16.85 -14.59
CA LEU A 135 -25.14 -16.40 -14.47
C LEU A 135 -26.09 -17.59 -14.59
#